data_AF-A0A6G6W5E1-F1
#
_entry.id   AF-A0A6G6W5E1-F1
#
_cell.length_a   1.000
_cell.length_b   1.000
_cell.length_c   1.000
_cell.angle_alpha   90.00
_cell.angle_beta   90.00
_cell.angle_gamma   90.00
#
_symmetry.space_group_name_H-M   'P 1'
#
loop_
_entity.id
_entity.type
_entity.pdbx_description
1 polymer ?
#
loop_
_entity_poly.entity_id
_entity_poly.type
_entity_poly.pdbx_seq_one_letter_code
_entity_poly.pdbx_strand_id
1 'polypeptide(L)' 'MTAMTSHQISTTAVDRALLRTASALDAFVAGRVQRRAAATPVAAIQHDASRTQAQALAAIGIMPR' A
#
# COMPACT_ATOMS: atom_id res chain seq x y z
N MET A 1 47.01 21.46 -1.47
CA MET A 1 46.47 20.29 -0.73
C MET A 1 45.25 20.75 0.04
N THR A 2 44.05 20.52 -0.48
CA THR A 2 42.80 20.97 0.14
C THR A 2 42.31 19.85 1.06
N ALA A 3 42.41 20.07 2.37
CA ALA A 3 41.91 19.12 3.36
C ALA A 3 40.39 19.03 3.26
N MET A 4 39.86 17.88 2.86
CA MET A 4 38.43 17.60 2.97
C MET A 4 38.10 17.41 4.45
N THR A 5 37.55 18.45 5.06
CA THR A 5 36.98 18.36 6.41
C THR A 5 35.75 17.47 6.36
N SER A 6 35.90 16.19 6.69
CA SER A 6 34.75 15.31 6.91
C SER A 6 33.99 15.83 8.14
N HIS A 7 32.88 16.53 7.92
CA HIS A 7 31.94 16.87 8.98
C HIS A 7 31.28 15.56 9.46
N GLN A 8 31.84 14.95 10.51
CA GLN A 8 31.17 13.85 11.19
C GLN A 8 30.00 14.45 11.98
N ILE A 9 28.80 14.28 11.45
CA ILE A 9 27.55 14.61 12.15
C ILE A 9 27.43 13.61 13.30
N SER A 10 27.70 14.08 14.52
CA SER A 10 27.54 13.27 15.73
C SER A 10 26.05 13.03 15.97
N THR A 11 25.55 11.88 15.49
CA THR A 11 24.18 11.47 15.77
C THR A 11 24.08 11.04 17.23
N THR A 12 23.15 11.60 17.98
CA THR A 12 22.86 11.15 19.33
C THR A 12 22.10 9.83 19.30
N ALA A 13 21.98 9.15 20.46
CA ALA A 13 21.15 7.95 20.55
C ALA A 13 19.68 8.25 20.21
N VAL A 14 19.20 9.46 20.51
CA VAL A 14 17.85 9.94 20.20
C VAL A 14 17.68 10.11 18.69
N ASP A 15 18.64 10.73 18.00
CA ASP A 15 18.58 10.89 16.53
C ASP A 15 18.50 9.54 15.82
N ARG A 16 19.28 8.56 16.29
CA ARG A 16 19.22 7.20 15.75
C ARG A 16 17.88 6.53 16.03
N ALA A 17 17.28 6.76 17.21
CA ALA A 17 15.97 6.23 17.54
C ALA A 17 14.89 6.85 16.64
N LEU A 18 14.91 8.16 16.45
CA LEU A 18 13.97 8.88 15.57
C LEU A 18 14.07 8.42 14.11
N LEU A 19 15.29 8.23 13.59
CA LEU A 19 15.47 7.70 12.24
C LEU A 19 14.95 6.27 12.09
N ARG A 20 15.15 5.43 13.11
CA ARG A 20 14.62 4.05 13.13
C ARG A 20 13.09 4.02 13.21
N THR A 21 12.48 4.89 14.01
CA THR A 21 11.02 4.95 14.10
C THR A 21 10.40 5.52 12.83
N ALA A 22 11.00 6.58 12.26
CA ALA A 22 10.55 7.15 10.99
C ALA A 22 10.60 6.12 9.85
N SER A 23 11.71 5.38 9.72
CA SER A 23 11.83 4.32 8.72
C SER A 23 10.87 3.14 8.95
N ALA A 24 10.62 2.75 10.20
CA ALA A 24 9.64 1.71 10.52
C ALA A 24 8.20 2.13 10.16
N LEU A 25 7.84 3.40 10.39
CA LEU A 25 6.54 3.95 10.02
C LEU A 25 6.37 4.00 8.50
N ASP A 26 7.40 4.41 7.76
CA ASP A 26 7.36 4.45 6.30
C ASP A 26 7.15 3.04 5.71
N ALA A 27 7.90 2.05 6.20
CA ALA A 27 7.73 0.64 5.81
C ALA A 27 6.33 0.10 6.13
N PHE A 28 5.77 0.47 7.29
CA PHE A 28 4.41 0.10 7.68
C PHE A 28 3.36 0.71 6.73
N VAL A 29 3.49 2.01 6.42
CA VAL A 29 2.58 2.71 5.51
C VAL A 29 2.67 2.13 4.10
N ALA A 30 3.89 1.90 3.58
CA ALA A 30 4.11 1.27 2.28
C ALA A 30 3.45 -0.11 2.23
N GLY A 31 3.62 -0.95 3.25
CA GLY A 31 2.96 -2.24 3.34
C GLY A 31 1.44 -2.14 3.37
N ARG A 32 0.88 -1.15 4.08
CA ARG A 32 -0.57 -0.92 4.13
C ARG A 32 -1.14 -0.46 2.79
N VAL A 33 -0.45 0.45 2.11
CA VAL A 33 -0.82 0.92 0.77
C VAL A 33 -0.76 -0.22 -0.23
N GLN A 34 0.30 -1.04 -0.20
CA GLN A 34 0.44 -2.21 -1.05
C GLN A 34 -0.71 -3.20 -0.88
N ARG A 35 -1.11 -3.49 0.36
CA ARG A 35 -2.26 -4.38 0.64
C ARG A 35 -3.56 -3.79 0.13
N ARG A 36 -3.77 -2.48 0.30
CA ARG A 36 -4.97 -1.79 -0.22
C ARG A 36 -4.99 -1.81 -1.75
N ALA A 37 -3.85 -1.55 -2.39
CA ALA A 37 -3.69 -1.59 -3.84
C ALA A 37 -3.87 -3.01 -4.41
N ALA A 38 -3.48 -4.05 -3.67
CA ALA A 38 -3.73 -5.44 -4.04
C ALA A 38 -5.21 -5.82 -3.87
N ALA A 39 -5.91 -5.27 -2.88
CA ALA A 39 -7.33 -5.53 -2.64
C ALA A 39 -8.26 -4.81 -3.64
N THR A 40 -7.88 -3.62 -4.11
CA THR A 40 -8.69 -2.84 -5.06
C THR A 40 -9.01 -3.54 -6.39
N PRO A 41 -8.06 -4.19 -7.11
CA PRO A 41 -8.38 -4.91 -8.33
C PRO A 41 -9.23 -6.16 -8.05
N VAL A 42 -9.03 -6.84 -6.92
CA VAL A 42 -9.82 -8.03 -6.56
C VAL A 42 -11.28 -7.66 -6.34
N ALA A 43 -11.57 -6.59 -5.60
CA ALA A 43 -12.93 -6.13 -5.39
C ALA A 43 -13.60 -5.66 -6.69
N ALA A 44 -12.88 -4.94 -7.55
CA ALA A 44 -13.40 -4.50 -8.86
C ALA A 44 -13.74 -5.68 -9.77
N ILE A 45 -12.84 -6.67 -9.89
CA ILE A 45 -13.06 -7.88 -10.69
C ILE A 45 -14.26 -8.69 -10.16
N GLN A 46 -14.39 -8.81 -8.83
CA GLN A 46 -15.53 -9.51 -8.21
C GLN A 46 -16.87 -8.80 -8.47
N HIS A 47 -16.89 -7.47 -8.46
CA HIS A 47 -18.09 -6.69 -8.78
C HIS A 47 -18.51 -6.78 -10.25
N ASP A 48 -17.54 -6.78 -11.17
CA ASP A 48 -17.85 -6.95 -12.59
C ASP A 48 -18.32 -8.38 -12.89
N ALA A 49 -17.69 -9.40 -12.29
CA ALA A 49 -18.13 -10.79 -12.42
C ALA A 49 -19.56 -10.99 -11.88
N SER A 50 -19.90 -10.40 -10.72
CA SER A 50 -21.25 -10.50 -10.17
C SER A 50 -22.28 -9.77 -11.02
N ARG A 51 -21.93 -8.61 -11.60
CA ARG A 51 -22.77 -7.89 -12.57
C ARG A 51 -23.02 -8.73 -13.83
N THR A 52 -21.98 -9.33 -14.40
CA THR A 52 -22.12 -10.18 -15.60
C THR A 52 -22.99 -11.41 -15.31
N GLN A 53 -22.84 -12.02 -14.13
CA GLN A 53 -23.69 -13.14 -13.72
C GLN A 53 -25.14 -12.72 -13.54
N ALA A 54 -25.39 -11.57 -12.90
CA ALA A 54 -26.73 -11.01 -12.73
C ALA A 54 -27.39 -10.72 -14.09
N GLN A 55 -26.63 -10.19 -15.05
CA GLN A 55 -27.10 -9.96 -16.42
C GLN A 55 -27.43 -11.26 -17.16
N ALA A 56 -26.59 -12.28 -17.02
CA ALA A 56 -26.83 -13.59 -17.63
C ALA A 56 -28.10 -14.26 -17.08
N LEU A 57 -28.33 -14.16 -15.76
CA LEU A 57 -29.55 -14.65 -15.11
C LEU A 57 -30.79 -13.87 -15.58
N ALA A 58 -30.69 -12.54 -15.67
CA ALA A 58 -31.78 -11.72 -16.18
C ALA A 58 -32.15 -12.04 -17.63
N ALA A 59 -31.17 -12.37 -18.48
CA ALA A 59 -31.39 -12.75 -19.88
C ALA A 59 -32.21 -14.04 -20.05
N ILE A 60 -32.18 -14.94 -19.06
CA ILE A 60 -33.01 -16.16 -19.02
C ILE A 60 -34.27 -15.99 -18.15
N GLY A 61 -34.63 -14.76 -17.79
CA GLY A 61 -35.83 -14.44 -17.01
C GLY A 61 -35.72 -14.68 -15.51
N ILE A 62 -34.51 -14.93 -14.99
CA ILE A 62 -34.28 -15.11 -13.54
C ILE A 62 -33.86 -13.76 -12.95
N MET A 63 -34.69 -13.21 -12.06
CA MET A 63 -34.37 -11.97 -11.33
C MET A 63 -33.27 -12.23 -10.28
N PRO A 64 -32.10 -11.58 -10.39
CA PRO A 64 -31.07 -11.63 -9.35
C PRO A 64 -31.54 -10.85 -8.11
N ARG A 65 -31.18 -11.35 -6.92
CA ARG A 65 -31.59 -10.85 -5.60
C ARG A 65 -30.38 -10.48 -4.77
#